data_AF-A0A9D2QBQ6-F1
#
_entry.id   AF-A0A9D2QBQ6-F1
#
_cell.length_a   1.000
_cell.length_b   1.000
_cell.length_c   1.000
_cell.angle_alpha   90.00
_cell.angle_beta   90.00
_cell.angle_gamma   90.00
#
_symmetry.space_group_name_H-M   'P 1'
#
loop_
_entity.id
_entity.type
_entity.pdbx_description
1 polymer ?
#
loop_
_entity_poly.entity_id
_entity_poly.type
_entity_poly.pdbx_seq_one_letter_code
_entity_poly.pdbx_strand_id
1 'polypeptide(L)'
;MSGYDLYQSLGLSRAHPPEQLATELGRQISDLRAQGVQDSDPRLDEVLIARSVLGDAGRRTEYDRALDAAPGTAAEADVPWIKALAQRSAGWDMAGGNSAGNGAGSGGANVLAAIDRYLTPLPLAAVSGLLTVLGFITFFFNWGKVTMTDGPATLTFTITGFGSASMDMSGFGNLFLSDTRPGYTLLSLVILILLVVGTVLLGLTRDTRFGALLVAVAGGLLTLYGVWALFTKLGADDLFGGEEDFGSLPSPSVGAGAVLGLIVGVLTLAVGVLVVLRLQGSLLPQAWTSGKAASGSAAPVPQDAASDTQDAPSDPSDPSDPSDPSDGDNPNTQRPNAEQ
;
A
#
# COMPACT_ATOMS: atom_id res chain seq x y z
N MET A 1 28.62 23.11 -29.34
CA MET A 1 29.44 23.02 -28.12
C MET A 1 29.00 21.74 -27.46
N SER A 2 29.91 20.83 -27.13
CA SER A 2 29.57 19.57 -26.45
C SER A 2 29.29 19.83 -24.97
N GLY A 3 28.35 19.10 -24.39
CA GLY A 3 28.02 19.12 -22.96
C GLY A 3 29.25 19.01 -22.05
N TYR A 4 29.12 19.54 -20.84
CA TYR A 4 30.16 19.57 -19.82
C TYR A 4 30.25 18.22 -19.10
N ASP A 5 31.40 17.55 -19.23
CA ASP A 5 31.63 16.23 -18.63
C ASP A 5 32.40 16.30 -17.30
N LEU A 6 31.68 16.14 -16.19
CA LEU A 6 32.20 15.98 -14.82
C LEU A 6 33.17 14.79 -14.66
N TYR A 7 33.01 13.71 -15.45
CA TYR A 7 33.94 12.59 -15.38
C TYR A 7 35.31 13.01 -15.92
N GLN A 8 35.31 13.68 -17.07
CA GLN A 8 36.53 14.15 -17.71
C GLN A 8 37.19 15.30 -16.92
N SER A 9 36.40 16.24 -16.39
CA SER A 9 36.94 17.40 -15.67
C SER A 9 37.64 17.02 -14.36
N LEU A 10 37.11 16.03 -13.65
CA LEU A 10 37.63 15.56 -12.36
C LEU A 10 38.50 14.31 -12.45
N GLY A 11 38.77 13.80 -13.66
CA GLY A 11 39.56 12.59 -13.87
C GLY A 11 38.91 11.32 -13.29
N LEU A 12 37.59 11.29 -13.24
CA LEU A 12 36.80 10.17 -12.72
C LEU A 12 36.41 9.22 -13.85
N SER A 13 36.24 7.94 -13.52
CA SER A 13 35.76 6.95 -14.49
C SER A 13 34.28 6.66 -14.30
N ARG A 14 33.53 6.78 -15.40
CA ARG A 14 32.10 6.44 -15.52
C ARG A 14 31.77 4.99 -15.17
N ALA A 15 32.77 4.10 -15.08
CA ALA A 15 32.58 2.70 -14.70
C ALA A 15 32.45 2.47 -13.19
N HIS A 16 32.87 3.42 -12.34
CA HIS A 16 32.79 3.24 -10.89
C HIS A 16 31.35 3.36 -10.40
N PRO A 17 30.92 2.60 -9.37
CA PRO A 17 29.60 2.75 -8.78
C PRO A 17 29.46 4.07 -7.99
N PRO A 18 28.24 4.60 -7.80
CA PRO A 18 28.00 5.91 -7.18
C PRO A 18 28.63 6.06 -5.79
N GLU A 19 28.62 4.99 -4.98
CA GLU A 19 29.16 5.00 -3.63
C GLU A 19 30.68 5.18 -3.62
N GLN A 20 31.36 4.59 -4.60
CA GLN A 20 32.81 4.75 -4.77
C GLN A 20 33.15 6.16 -5.26
N LEU A 21 32.39 6.71 -6.20
CA LEU A 21 32.54 8.10 -6.65
C LEU A 21 32.29 9.09 -5.50
N ALA A 22 31.25 8.89 -4.70
CA ALA A 22 30.95 9.73 -3.54
C ALA A 22 32.07 9.71 -2.51
N THR A 23 32.68 8.54 -2.29
CA THR A 23 33.81 8.37 -1.37
C THR A 23 35.05 9.11 -1.88
N GLU A 24 35.38 8.94 -3.17
CA GLU A 24 36.54 9.57 -3.78
C GLU A 24 36.41 11.11 -3.81
N LEU A 25 35.25 11.61 -4.23
CA LEU A 25 34.93 13.04 -4.20
C LEU A 25 34.93 13.60 -2.77
N GLY A 26 34.51 12.80 -1.78
CA GLY A 26 34.59 13.17 -0.36
C GLY A 26 36.03 13.35 0.14
N ARG A 27 36.97 12.53 -0.33
CA ARG A 27 38.41 12.70 -0.05
C ARG A 27 38.95 13.98 -0.68
N GLN A 28 38.64 14.22 -1.96
CA GLN A 28 39.08 15.42 -2.68
C GLN A 28 38.58 16.71 -2.01
N ILE A 29 37.32 16.75 -1.56
CA ILE A 29 36.78 17.89 -0.79
C ILE A 29 37.59 18.12 0.50
N SER A 30 37.91 17.03 1.20
CA SER A 30 38.67 17.11 2.46
C SER A 30 40.10 17.60 2.22
N ASP A 31 40.76 17.12 1.17
CA ASP A 31 42.12 17.54 0.79
C ASP A 31 42.17 19.01 0.38
N LEU A 32 41.20 19.49 -0.41
CA LEU A 32 41.10 20.90 -0.79
C LEU A 32 40.92 21.80 0.43
N ARG A 33 40.04 21.42 1.36
CA ARG A 33 39.84 22.17 2.61
C ARG A 33 41.09 22.16 3.48
N ALA A 34 41.82 21.04 3.55
CA ALA A 34 43.08 20.95 4.28
C ALA A 34 44.18 21.85 3.67
N GLN A 35 44.12 22.11 2.36
CA GLN A 35 44.99 23.06 1.66
C GLN A 35 44.58 24.53 1.86
N GLY A 36 43.53 24.80 2.65
CA GLY A 36 43.04 26.15 2.92
C GLY A 36 42.16 26.73 1.81
N VAL A 37 41.68 25.91 0.88
CA VAL A 37 40.73 26.32 -0.15
C VAL A 37 39.40 26.68 0.52
N GLN A 38 38.90 27.89 0.26
CA GLN A 38 37.63 28.36 0.83
C GLN A 38 36.42 27.82 0.06
N ASP A 39 35.27 27.74 0.72
CA ASP A 39 34.01 27.25 0.11
C ASP A 39 33.55 28.07 -1.11
N SER A 40 34.09 29.28 -1.31
CA SER A 40 33.83 30.11 -2.50
C SER A 40 34.76 29.83 -3.69
N ASP A 41 35.76 28.95 -3.55
CA ASP A 41 36.68 28.62 -4.64
C ASP A 41 35.93 27.78 -5.71
N PRO A 42 35.99 28.16 -7.00
CA PRO A 42 35.33 27.42 -8.07
C PRO A 42 35.70 25.93 -8.14
N ARG A 43 36.93 25.57 -7.75
CA ARG A 43 37.38 24.17 -7.74
C ARG A 43 36.66 23.35 -6.68
N LEU A 44 36.40 23.95 -5.52
CA LEU A 44 35.65 23.28 -4.46
C LEU A 44 34.14 23.21 -4.80
N ASP A 45 33.59 24.25 -5.41
CA ASP A 45 32.20 24.26 -5.91
C ASP A 45 31.96 23.13 -6.92
N GLU A 46 32.86 22.96 -7.89
CA GLU A 46 32.76 21.89 -8.90
C GLU A 46 32.75 20.49 -8.27
N VAL A 47 33.65 20.22 -7.32
CA VAL A 47 33.73 18.91 -6.64
C VAL A 47 32.51 18.67 -5.75
N LEU A 48 31.96 19.71 -5.12
CA LEU A 48 30.72 19.63 -4.34
C LEU A 48 29.51 19.29 -5.23
N ILE A 49 29.41 19.97 -6.39
CA ILE A 49 28.39 19.70 -7.40
C ILE A 49 28.53 18.25 -7.90
N ALA A 50 29.73 17.84 -8.29
CA ALA A 50 29.99 16.48 -8.76
C ALA A 50 29.64 15.44 -7.70
N ARG A 51 29.97 15.67 -6.41
CA ARG A 51 29.60 14.76 -5.32
C ARG A 51 28.09 14.62 -5.20
N SER A 52 27.37 15.73 -5.33
CA SER A 52 25.91 15.73 -5.22
C SER A 52 25.21 15.06 -6.40
N VAL A 53 25.80 15.10 -7.61
CA VAL A 53 25.22 14.52 -8.83
C VAL A 53 25.65 13.07 -9.02
N LEU A 54 26.97 12.80 -8.97
CA LEU A 54 27.55 11.48 -9.24
C LEU A 54 27.49 10.53 -8.04
N GLY A 55 27.40 11.07 -6.82
CA GLY A 55 27.27 10.28 -5.59
C GLY A 55 25.85 9.80 -5.30
N ASP A 56 24.86 10.29 -6.04
CA ASP A 56 23.47 9.85 -5.97
C ASP A 56 23.10 9.04 -7.22
N ALA A 57 22.55 7.84 -7.04
CA ALA A 57 22.27 6.93 -8.16
C ALA A 57 21.19 7.48 -9.12
N GLY A 58 20.18 8.18 -8.59
CA GLY A 58 19.10 8.75 -9.40
C GLY A 58 19.58 9.91 -10.26
N ARG A 59 20.25 10.89 -9.65
CA ARG A 59 20.80 12.05 -10.35
C ARG A 59 21.89 11.67 -11.33
N ARG A 60 22.75 10.72 -10.99
CA ARG A 60 23.75 10.19 -11.91
C ARG A 60 23.11 9.60 -13.16
N THR A 61 22.02 8.86 -13.03
CA THR A 61 21.30 8.29 -14.18
C THR A 61 20.76 9.39 -15.09
N GLU A 62 20.24 10.49 -14.52
CA GLU A 62 19.80 11.64 -15.31
C GLU A 62 20.96 12.34 -16.01
N TYR A 63 22.07 12.54 -15.29
CA TYR A 63 23.31 13.11 -15.80
C TYR A 63 23.91 12.28 -16.94
N ASP A 64 24.01 10.97 -16.75
CA ASP A 64 24.49 10.01 -17.76
C ASP A 64 23.63 10.06 -19.03
N ARG A 65 22.31 10.15 -18.89
CA ARG A 65 21.39 10.30 -20.03
C ARG A 65 21.59 11.62 -20.77
N ALA A 66 21.82 12.72 -20.04
CA ALA A 66 22.08 14.03 -20.62
C ALA A 66 23.43 14.08 -21.34
N LEU A 67 24.42 13.35 -20.83
CA LEU A 67 25.74 13.19 -21.47
C LEU A 67 25.65 12.41 -22.79
N ASP A 68 24.78 11.38 -22.84
CA ASP A 68 24.56 10.57 -24.04
C ASP A 68 23.60 11.23 -25.05
N ALA A 69 23.01 12.39 -24.72
CA ALA A 69 22.11 13.11 -25.61
C ALA A 69 22.86 13.80 -26.77
N ALA A 70 22.19 13.92 -27.92
CA ALA A 70 22.79 14.59 -29.08
C ALA A 70 23.07 16.08 -28.79
N PRO A 71 24.19 16.63 -29.28
CA PRO A 71 24.54 18.04 -29.07
C PRO A 71 23.45 18.97 -29.60
N GLY A 72 23.14 20.05 -28.87
CA GLY A 72 22.13 21.04 -29.25
C GLY A 72 20.69 20.64 -28.93
N THR A 73 20.47 19.59 -28.13
CA THR A 73 19.15 19.26 -27.59
C THR A 73 18.93 19.93 -26.22
N ALA A 74 17.68 20.17 -25.84
CA ALA A 74 17.33 20.72 -24.52
C ALA A 74 17.69 19.78 -23.33
N ALA A 75 18.22 18.59 -23.64
CA ALA A 75 18.68 17.59 -22.68
C ALA A 75 20.21 17.53 -22.58
N GLU A 76 20.94 18.44 -23.20
CA GLU A 76 22.40 18.51 -23.13
C GLU A 76 22.86 18.92 -21.71
N ALA A 77 23.88 18.24 -21.18
CA ALA A 77 24.43 18.50 -19.86
C ALA A 77 25.25 19.81 -19.85
N ASP A 78 24.61 20.95 -19.62
CA ASP A 78 25.30 22.24 -19.43
C ASP A 78 25.52 22.57 -17.93
N VAL A 79 26.46 23.48 -17.65
CA VAL A 79 26.82 23.83 -16.26
C VAL A 79 25.61 24.33 -15.43
N PRO A 80 24.72 25.21 -15.96
CA PRO A 80 23.51 25.61 -15.26
C PRO A 80 22.56 24.43 -14.94
N TRP A 81 22.36 23.51 -15.89
CA TRP A 81 21.52 22.33 -15.69
C TRP A 81 22.10 21.39 -14.64
N ILE A 82 23.42 21.16 -14.65
CA ILE A 82 24.12 20.33 -13.65
C ILE A 82 23.95 20.94 -12.25
N LYS A 83 24.08 22.27 -12.11
CA LYS A 83 23.84 22.96 -10.84
C LYS A 83 22.38 22.83 -10.37
N ALA A 84 21.41 22.94 -11.28
CA ALA A 84 20.01 22.73 -10.96
C ALA A 84 19.73 21.28 -10.52
N LEU A 85 20.37 20.31 -11.16
CA LEU A 85 20.28 18.89 -10.80
C LEU A 85 20.86 18.62 -9.40
N ALA A 86 22.00 19.24 -9.07
CA ALA A 86 22.63 19.16 -7.75
C ALA A 86 21.72 19.68 -6.61
N GLN A 87 20.97 20.75 -6.88
CA GLN A 87 20.12 21.42 -5.90
C GLN A 87 18.74 20.77 -5.73
N ARG A 88 18.31 19.90 -6.65
CA ARG A 88 17.03 19.17 -6.55
C ARG A 88 17.09 18.28 -5.31
N SER A 89 16.32 18.58 -4.26
CA SER A 89 16.35 17.84 -2.98
C SER A 89 16.42 16.32 -3.21
N ALA A 90 17.33 15.62 -2.51
CA ALA A 90 17.55 14.16 -2.59
C ALA A 90 16.36 13.33 -2.04
N GLY A 91 15.16 13.90 -2.08
CA GLY A 91 13.95 13.29 -1.64
C GLY A 91 13.29 12.53 -2.79
N TRP A 92 13.48 11.21 -2.78
CA TRP A 92 12.47 10.25 -3.27
C TRP A 92 12.13 10.26 -4.77
N ASP A 93 12.89 10.95 -5.62
CA ASP A 93 12.76 10.88 -7.08
C ASP A 93 13.55 9.71 -7.67
N MET A 94 13.02 8.49 -7.54
CA MET A 94 13.45 7.36 -8.38
C MET A 94 12.28 6.90 -9.27
N ALA A 95 12.53 7.00 -10.58
CA ALA A 95 11.93 6.26 -11.69
C ALA A 95 10.83 6.91 -12.56
N GLY A 96 11.16 7.97 -13.32
CA GLY A 96 11.00 7.88 -14.80
C GLY A 96 10.16 8.92 -15.58
N GLY A 97 10.68 10.11 -15.87
CA GLY A 97 10.48 10.72 -17.20
C GLY A 97 9.38 11.77 -17.40
N ASN A 98 9.84 12.84 -18.07
CA ASN A 98 9.18 13.94 -18.78
C ASN A 98 8.25 14.89 -18.02
N SER A 99 8.73 16.14 -17.87
CA SER A 99 8.01 17.34 -18.36
C SER A 99 8.96 18.54 -18.39
N ALA A 100 9.45 18.88 -19.59
CA ALA A 100 9.72 20.27 -19.92
C ALA A 100 8.37 20.94 -20.18
N GLY A 101 8.06 22.02 -19.46
CA GLY A 101 6.82 22.77 -19.68
C GLY A 101 6.44 23.69 -18.52
N ASN A 102 6.71 24.98 -18.70
CA ASN A 102 6.25 26.10 -17.87
C ASN A 102 4.79 26.00 -17.42
N GLY A 103 4.50 26.58 -16.26
CA GLY A 103 3.21 27.22 -16.00
C GLY A 103 2.64 26.95 -14.61
N ALA A 104 2.67 27.98 -13.77
CA ALA A 104 1.98 28.03 -12.50
C ALA A 104 0.52 27.54 -12.61
N GLY A 105 0.15 26.50 -11.85
CA GLY A 105 -1.24 26.04 -11.76
C GLY A 105 -1.50 24.55 -11.52
N SER A 106 -0.54 23.72 -11.11
CA SER A 106 -0.71 22.24 -11.12
C SER A 106 -0.45 21.51 -9.79
N GLY A 107 -0.61 22.17 -8.63
CA GLY A 107 -0.39 21.54 -7.33
C GLY A 107 -1.21 20.27 -7.07
N GLY A 108 -2.42 20.16 -7.64
CA GLY A 108 -3.25 18.94 -7.53
C GLY A 108 -2.92 17.85 -8.55
N ALA A 109 -2.51 18.22 -9.76
CA ALA A 109 -2.24 17.25 -10.84
C ALA A 109 -0.90 16.52 -10.62
N ASN A 110 0.09 17.21 -10.06
CA ASN A 110 1.39 16.62 -9.74
C ASN A 110 1.31 15.64 -8.56
N VAL A 111 0.44 15.88 -7.58
CA VAL A 111 0.19 14.94 -6.48
C VAL A 111 -0.52 13.68 -6.99
N LEU A 112 -1.54 13.82 -7.87
CA LEU A 112 -2.21 12.66 -8.47
C LEU A 112 -1.27 11.84 -9.37
N ALA A 113 -0.37 12.49 -10.11
CA ALA A 113 0.62 11.82 -10.96
C ALA A 113 1.74 11.15 -10.14
N ALA A 114 2.17 11.75 -9.03
CA ALA A 114 3.10 11.14 -8.09
C ALA A 114 2.47 9.92 -7.39
N ILE A 115 1.21 10.05 -6.97
CA ILE A 115 0.42 8.94 -6.40
C ILE A 115 0.29 7.79 -7.40
N ASP A 116 0.07 8.07 -8.69
CA ASP A 116 -0.01 7.05 -9.75
C ASP A 116 1.23 6.14 -9.82
N ARG A 117 2.42 6.75 -9.66
CA ARG A 117 3.70 6.05 -9.72
C ARG A 117 3.94 5.13 -8.52
N TYR A 118 3.43 5.47 -7.34
CA TYR A 118 3.48 4.62 -6.14
C TYR A 118 2.41 3.53 -6.12
N LEU A 119 1.46 3.55 -7.04
CA LEU A 119 0.32 2.63 -7.12
C LEU A 119 0.51 1.49 -8.11
N THR A 120 1.77 1.16 -8.46
CA THR A 120 2.01 -0.14 -9.12
C THR A 120 1.50 -1.27 -8.22
N PRO A 121 1.03 -2.40 -8.78
CA PRO A 121 0.33 -3.44 -8.01
C PRO A 121 1.19 -4.03 -6.88
N LEU A 122 2.51 -4.02 -7.05
CA LEU A 122 3.46 -4.54 -6.06
C LEU A 122 3.59 -3.65 -4.79
N PRO A 123 3.87 -2.34 -4.89
CA PRO A 123 3.88 -1.47 -3.71
C PRO A 123 2.51 -1.33 -3.08
N LEU A 124 1.41 -1.43 -3.84
CA LEU A 124 0.07 -1.36 -3.27
C LEU A 124 -0.22 -2.54 -2.32
N ALA A 125 0.12 -3.77 -2.73
CA ALA A 125 0.00 -4.94 -1.86
C ALA A 125 0.87 -4.78 -0.60
N ALA A 126 2.10 -4.29 -0.75
CA ALA A 126 3.01 -4.05 0.37
C ALA A 126 2.47 -2.99 1.35
N VAL A 127 1.94 -1.87 0.85
CA VAL A 127 1.34 -0.81 1.68
C VAL A 127 0.10 -1.31 2.40
N SER A 128 -0.80 -2.04 1.72
CA SER A 128 -1.98 -2.62 2.36
C SER A 128 -1.61 -3.67 3.42
N GLY A 129 -0.57 -4.47 3.17
CA GLY A 129 0.02 -5.39 4.14
C GLY A 129 0.55 -4.69 5.38
N LEU A 130 1.33 -3.62 5.19
CA LEU A 130 1.85 -2.81 6.29
C LEU A 130 0.72 -2.19 7.12
N LEU A 131 -0.29 -1.60 6.46
CA LEU A 131 -1.44 -1.01 7.14
C LEU A 131 -2.26 -2.07 7.88
N THR A 132 -2.34 -3.29 7.36
CA THR A 132 -2.99 -4.43 8.04
C THR A 132 -2.27 -4.82 9.31
N VAL A 133 -0.94 -4.97 9.25
CA VAL A 133 -0.13 -5.27 10.44
C VAL A 133 -0.23 -4.14 11.46
N LEU A 134 -0.16 -2.90 11.00
CA LEU A 134 -0.26 -1.74 11.88
C LEU A 134 -1.65 -1.68 12.53
N GLY A 135 -2.72 -1.92 11.75
CA GLY A 135 -4.10 -2.03 12.23
C GLY A 135 -4.24 -3.11 13.30
N PHE A 136 -3.70 -4.31 13.07
CA PHE A 136 -3.68 -5.38 14.06
C PHE A 136 -2.97 -4.96 15.35
N ILE A 137 -1.78 -4.37 15.23
CA ILE A 137 -0.99 -3.89 16.38
C ILE A 137 -1.77 -2.84 17.18
N THR A 138 -2.56 -1.95 16.55
CA THR A 138 -3.32 -0.92 17.27
C THR A 138 -4.28 -1.50 18.32
N PHE A 139 -4.82 -2.70 18.11
CA PHE A 139 -5.77 -3.33 19.04
C PHE A 139 -5.13 -3.79 20.35
N PHE A 140 -3.81 -3.98 20.38
CA PHE A 140 -3.06 -4.37 21.59
C PHE A 140 -2.71 -3.19 22.48
N PHE A 141 -2.80 -1.96 21.96
CA PHE A 141 -2.57 -0.77 22.77
C PHE A 141 -3.76 -0.49 23.70
N ASN A 142 -3.53 0.38 24.69
CA ASN A 142 -4.58 0.93 25.51
C ASN A 142 -5.36 1.96 24.69
N TRP A 143 -6.67 1.78 24.59
CA TRP A 143 -7.59 2.70 23.93
C TRP A 143 -8.31 3.61 24.91
N GLY A 144 -8.48 3.17 26.16
CA GLY A 144 -8.96 3.99 27.27
C GLY A 144 -8.12 3.74 28.52
N LYS A 145 -7.86 4.80 29.30
CA LYS A 145 -7.22 4.69 30.61
C LYS A 145 -7.87 5.63 31.62
N VAL A 146 -8.24 5.08 32.77
CA VAL A 146 -8.74 5.81 33.94
C VAL A 146 -7.87 5.47 35.13
N THR A 147 -7.30 6.46 35.77
CA THR A 147 -6.48 6.27 36.97
C THR A 147 -7.10 7.04 38.10
N MET A 148 -7.56 6.33 39.12
CA MET A 148 -8.08 6.88 40.37
C MET A 148 -7.01 6.76 41.45
N THR A 149 -6.74 7.86 42.15
CA THR A 149 -5.79 7.88 43.26
C THR A 149 -6.56 8.26 44.52
N ASP A 150 -6.53 7.38 45.53
CA ASP A 150 -7.09 7.65 46.86
C ASP A 150 -6.04 7.30 47.92
N GLY A 151 -5.48 8.35 48.55
CA GLY A 151 -4.36 8.21 49.48
C GLY A 151 -3.15 7.49 48.86
N PRO A 152 -2.62 6.42 49.47
CA PRO A 152 -1.47 5.66 48.93
C PRO A 152 -1.86 4.65 47.84
N ALA A 153 -3.15 4.40 47.62
CA ALA A 153 -3.61 3.42 46.65
C ALA A 153 -3.86 4.08 45.29
N THR A 154 -3.37 3.45 44.21
CA THR A 154 -3.70 3.87 42.85
C THR A 154 -4.40 2.73 42.13
N LEU A 155 -5.58 3.02 41.61
CA LEU A 155 -6.39 2.09 40.86
C LEU A 155 -6.40 2.54 39.40
N THR A 156 -5.85 1.71 38.51
CA THR A 156 -5.77 1.98 37.08
C THR A 156 -6.64 0.99 36.31
N PHE A 157 -7.59 1.52 35.56
CA PHE A 157 -8.36 0.79 34.56
C PHE A 157 -7.80 1.07 33.18
N THR A 158 -7.58 0.02 32.41
CA THR A 158 -7.17 0.09 31.01
C THR A 158 -8.09 -0.75 30.16
N ILE A 159 -8.52 -0.19 29.03
CA ILE A 159 -9.35 -0.88 28.04
C ILE A 159 -8.54 -0.99 26.75
N THR A 160 -8.36 -2.21 26.23
CA THR A 160 -7.69 -2.46 24.94
C THR A 160 -8.66 -2.33 23.78
N GLY A 161 -8.15 -2.34 22.54
CA GLY A 161 -8.98 -2.28 21.35
C GLY A 161 -9.93 -3.47 21.19
N PHE A 162 -9.63 -4.60 21.83
CA PHE A 162 -10.49 -5.79 21.85
C PHE A 162 -11.66 -5.67 22.85
N GLY A 163 -11.73 -4.58 23.63
CA GLY A 163 -12.71 -4.41 24.70
C GLY A 163 -12.39 -5.24 25.95
N SER A 164 -11.14 -5.71 26.09
CA SER A 164 -10.65 -6.28 27.34
C SER A 164 -10.36 -5.14 28.30
N ALA A 165 -11.06 -5.12 29.43
CA ALA A 165 -10.76 -4.23 30.53
C ALA A 165 -9.86 -4.95 31.53
N SER A 166 -8.78 -4.30 31.96
CA SER A 166 -7.96 -4.75 33.08
C SER A 166 -7.92 -3.69 34.16
N MET A 167 -8.09 -4.13 35.41
CA MET A 167 -7.90 -3.31 36.60
C MET A 167 -6.55 -3.67 37.24
N ASP A 168 -5.78 -2.65 37.61
CA ASP A 168 -4.57 -2.76 38.40
C ASP A 168 -4.70 -1.92 39.66
N MET A 169 -4.57 -2.54 40.84
CA MET A 169 -4.58 -1.87 42.15
C MET A 169 -3.19 -1.92 42.75
N SER A 170 -2.46 -0.81 42.67
CA SER A 170 -1.23 -0.66 43.44
C SER A 170 -1.58 -0.42 44.91
N GLY A 171 -1.02 -1.25 45.79
CA GLY A 171 -1.19 -1.15 47.25
C GLY A 171 -1.91 -2.34 47.92
N PHE A 172 -2.65 -3.16 47.19
CA PHE A 172 -3.42 -4.30 47.74
C PHE A 172 -3.03 -5.69 47.18
N GLY A 173 -1.92 -5.76 46.44
CA GLY A 173 -1.54 -6.96 45.68
C GLY A 173 -2.21 -7.00 44.31
N ASN A 174 -1.54 -7.59 43.31
CA ASN A 174 -2.00 -7.56 41.92
C ASN A 174 -3.29 -8.38 41.75
N LEU A 175 -4.44 -7.70 41.78
CA LEU A 175 -5.75 -8.28 41.53
C LEU A 175 -6.13 -7.99 40.09
N PHE A 176 -5.91 -8.96 39.21
CA PHE A 176 -6.27 -8.86 37.79
C PHE A 176 -7.72 -9.31 37.60
N LEU A 177 -8.63 -8.34 37.56
CA LEU A 177 -9.99 -8.56 37.07
C LEU A 177 -10.00 -8.22 35.59
N SER A 178 -10.18 -9.24 34.74
CA SER A 178 -10.36 -9.07 33.30
C SER A 178 -11.81 -9.33 32.92
N ASP A 179 -12.48 -8.31 32.40
CA ASP A 179 -13.80 -8.46 31.78
C ASP A 179 -13.69 -8.15 30.29
N THR A 180 -14.41 -8.93 29.47
CA THR A 180 -14.36 -8.83 28.01
C THR A 180 -15.73 -8.46 27.49
N ARG A 181 -15.85 -7.28 26.89
CA ARG A 181 -17.14 -6.83 26.34
C ARG A 181 -17.35 -7.43 24.94
N PRO A 182 -18.29 -8.39 24.76
CA PRO A 182 -18.38 -9.20 23.55
C PRO A 182 -18.66 -8.37 22.29
N GLY A 183 -19.39 -7.26 22.40
CA GLY A 183 -19.66 -6.38 21.26
C GLY A 183 -18.39 -5.76 20.65
N TYR A 184 -17.48 -5.27 21.49
CA TYR A 184 -16.21 -4.68 21.04
C TYR A 184 -15.28 -5.76 20.46
N THR A 185 -15.25 -6.93 21.10
CA THR A 185 -14.45 -8.06 20.62
C THR A 185 -14.94 -8.53 19.25
N LEU A 186 -16.25 -8.74 19.07
CA LEU A 186 -16.82 -9.13 17.78
C LEU A 186 -16.55 -8.08 16.69
N LEU A 187 -16.76 -6.79 16.99
CA LEU A 187 -16.49 -5.72 16.05
C LEU A 187 -15.00 -5.68 15.64
N SER A 188 -14.09 -5.79 16.60
CA SER A 188 -12.64 -5.85 16.33
C SER A 188 -12.28 -7.06 15.46
N LEU A 189 -12.86 -8.23 15.73
CA LEU A 189 -12.65 -9.44 14.94
C LEU A 189 -13.14 -9.27 13.50
N VAL A 190 -14.32 -8.68 13.30
CA VAL A 190 -14.85 -8.38 11.96
C VAL A 190 -13.90 -7.45 11.21
N ILE A 191 -13.42 -6.38 11.84
CA ILE A 191 -12.45 -5.44 11.23
C ILE A 191 -11.18 -6.17 10.82
N LEU A 192 -10.62 -7.00 11.71
CA LEU A 192 -9.38 -7.75 11.46
C LEU A 192 -9.55 -8.79 10.35
N ILE A 193 -10.66 -9.52 10.34
CA ILE A 193 -10.96 -10.49 9.26
C ILE A 193 -11.08 -9.76 7.92
N LEU A 194 -11.81 -8.64 7.86
CA LEU A 194 -11.96 -7.87 6.63
C LEU A 194 -10.61 -7.32 6.14
N LEU A 195 -9.76 -6.83 7.05
CA LEU A 195 -8.41 -6.37 6.73
C LEU A 195 -7.54 -7.50 6.16
N VAL A 196 -7.47 -8.65 6.85
CA VAL A 196 -6.65 -9.78 6.42
C VAL A 196 -7.15 -10.36 5.10
N VAL A 197 -8.46 -10.64 5.00
CA VAL A 197 -9.06 -11.20 3.77
C VAL A 197 -8.92 -10.21 2.62
N GLY A 198 -9.18 -8.92 2.85
CA GLY A 198 -9.04 -7.87 1.85
C GLY A 198 -7.61 -7.77 1.30
N THR A 199 -6.62 -7.74 2.19
CA THR A 199 -5.20 -7.67 1.84
C THR A 199 -4.70 -8.93 1.13
N VAL A 200 -5.13 -10.12 1.57
CA VAL A 200 -4.81 -11.39 0.88
C VAL A 200 -5.40 -11.43 -0.52
N LEU A 201 -6.67 -11.01 -0.69
CA LEU A 201 -7.32 -10.95 -2.00
C LEU A 201 -6.62 -9.94 -2.93
N LEU A 202 -6.19 -8.79 -2.39
CA LEU A 202 -5.40 -7.80 -3.12
C LEU A 202 -4.07 -8.36 -3.63
N GLY A 203 -3.39 -9.19 -2.83
CA GLY A 203 -2.08 -9.76 -3.18
C GLY A 203 -2.13 -11.00 -4.06
N LEU A 204 -3.17 -11.84 -3.93
CA LEU A 204 -3.22 -13.16 -4.56
C LEU A 204 -4.20 -13.29 -5.73
N THR A 205 -5.25 -12.47 -5.78
CA THR A 205 -6.32 -12.69 -6.75
C THR A 205 -6.27 -11.72 -7.93
N ARG A 206 -6.78 -12.18 -9.07
CA ARG A 206 -6.97 -11.35 -10.27
C ARG A 206 -8.05 -10.28 -10.06
N ASP A 207 -8.96 -10.47 -9.10
CA ASP A 207 -10.06 -9.58 -8.77
C ASP A 207 -9.70 -8.61 -7.63
N THR A 208 -8.69 -7.78 -7.88
CA THR A 208 -8.18 -6.78 -6.92
C THR A 208 -9.23 -5.78 -6.43
N ARG A 209 -10.34 -5.60 -7.17
CA ARG A 209 -11.47 -4.74 -6.79
C ARG A 209 -12.14 -5.19 -5.50
N PHE A 210 -12.38 -6.49 -5.35
CA PHE A 210 -13.10 -7.03 -4.19
C PHE A 210 -12.23 -6.92 -2.94
N GLY A 211 -10.93 -7.21 -3.07
CA GLY A 211 -9.96 -6.99 -2.00
C GLY A 211 -9.88 -5.51 -1.57
N ALA A 212 -9.80 -4.59 -2.54
CA ALA A 212 -9.76 -3.15 -2.27
C ALA A 212 -11.04 -2.65 -1.57
N LEU A 213 -12.21 -3.15 -1.97
CA LEU A 213 -13.47 -2.82 -1.32
C LEU A 213 -13.49 -3.30 0.13
N LEU A 214 -13.06 -4.53 0.41
CA LEU A 214 -13.00 -5.07 1.77
C LEU A 214 -12.03 -4.28 2.65
N VAL A 215 -10.86 -3.91 2.13
CA VAL A 215 -9.90 -3.03 2.84
C VAL A 215 -10.51 -1.66 3.11
N ALA A 216 -11.22 -1.07 2.15
CA ALA A 216 -11.91 0.21 2.35
C ALA A 216 -12.98 0.13 3.44
N VAL A 217 -13.81 -0.91 3.42
CA VAL A 217 -14.84 -1.15 4.44
C VAL A 217 -14.20 -1.36 5.82
N ALA A 218 -13.13 -2.16 5.90
CA ALA A 218 -12.40 -2.38 7.14
C ALA A 218 -11.79 -1.08 7.69
N GLY A 219 -11.17 -0.29 6.82
CA GLY A 219 -10.64 1.04 7.16
C GLY A 219 -11.72 1.98 7.67
N GLY A 220 -12.88 2.03 7.00
CA GLY A 220 -14.02 2.83 7.43
C GLY A 220 -14.60 2.41 8.78
N LEU A 221 -14.74 1.10 9.01
CA LEU A 221 -15.17 0.56 10.31
C LEU A 221 -14.14 0.88 11.41
N LEU A 222 -12.84 0.77 11.12
CA LEU A 222 -11.78 1.12 12.06
C LEU A 222 -11.77 2.61 12.39
N THR A 223 -12.00 3.49 11.41
CA THR A 223 -12.17 4.93 11.63
C THR A 223 -13.37 5.21 12.53
N LEU A 224 -14.54 4.65 12.22
CA LEU A 224 -15.74 4.81 13.03
C LEU A 224 -15.52 4.29 14.45
N TYR A 225 -14.83 3.16 14.59
CA TYR A 225 -14.49 2.58 15.88
C TYR A 225 -13.53 3.49 16.68
N GLY A 226 -12.50 4.05 16.05
CA GLY A 226 -11.59 5.01 16.66
C GLY A 226 -12.29 6.32 17.09
N VAL A 227 -13.16 6.87 16.23
CA VAL A 227 -13.99 8.04 16.55
C VAL A 227 -14.90 7.73 17.73
N TRP A 228 -15.61 6.60 17.69
CA TRP A 228 -16.51 6.20 18.77
C TRP A 228 -15.75 6.01 20.08
N ALA A 229 -14.56 5.40 20.05
CA ALA A 229 -13.69 5.26 21.21
C ALA A 229 -13.22 6.62 21.76
N LEU A 230 -12.96 7.61 20.90
CA LEU A 230 -12.60 8.97 21.32
C LEU A 230 -13.76 9.70 22.02
N PHE A 231 -14.98 9.57 21.49
CA PHE A 231 -16.15 10.26 22.02
C PHE A 231 -16.75 9.61 23.26
N THR A 232 -16.86 8.29 23.27
CA THR A 232 -17.44 7.54 24.40
C THR A 232 -16.41 7.13 25.43
N LYS A 233 -15.12 7.36 25.15
CA LYS A 233 -14.00 6.85 25.94
C LYS A 233 -14.14 5.34 26.19
N LEU A 234 -14.73 4.63 25.20
CA LEU A 234 -15.09 3.21 25.22
C LEU A 234 -16.09 2.79 26.31
N GLY A 235 -16.99 3.68 26.70
CA GLY A 235 -17.96 3.40 27.76
C GLY A 235 -17.28 3.27 29.13
N ALA A 236 -16.16 3.98 29.33
CA ALA A 236 -15.65 4.27 30.67
C ALA A 236 -16.73 5.00 31.49
N ASP A 237 -17.46 5.90 30.84
CA ASP A 237 -18.53 6.69 31.45
C ASP A 237 -19.69 5.79 31.96
N ASP A 238 -20.03 4.71 31.24
CA ASP A 238 -21.03 3.71 31.67
C ASP A 238 -20.53 2.78 32.80
N LEU A 239 -19.21 2.58 32.91
CA LEU A 239 -18.58 1.68 33.89
C LEU A 239 -18.56 2.31 35.30
N PHE A 240 -18.64 3.63 35.40
CA PHE A 240 -18.61 4.37 36.66
C PHE A 240 -19.99 4.84 37.15
N GLY A 241 -21.06 4.45 36.46
CA GLY A 241 -22.42 4.79 36.82
C GLY A 241 -22.70 6.27 36.59
N GLY A 242 -23.45 6.58 35.54
CA GLY A 242 -23.98 7.92 35.35
C GLY A 242 -24.70 8.40 36.62
N GLU A 243 -24.33 9.59 37.06
CA GLU A 243 -25.08 10.44 38.00
C GLU A 243 -24.93 10.25 39.52
N GLU A 244 -24.19 9.27 40.03
CA GLU A 244 -23.89 9.26 41.48
C GLU A 244 -22.61 10.04 41.79
N ASP A 245 -22.76 10.98 42.72
CA ASP A 245 -21.89 12.07 43.18
C ASP A 245 -20.54 11.59 43.76
N PHE A 246 -19.79 10.77 43.00
CA PHE A 246 -18.42 10.38 43.32
C PHE A 246 -17.52 11.59 43.06
N GLY A 247 -17.23 12.32 44.14
CA GLY A 247 -16.42 13.53 44.15
C GLY A 247 -15.21 13.47 43.20
N SER A 248 -15.15 14.44 42.30
CA SER A 248 -14.00 14.73 41.41
C SER A 248 -13.32 13.48 40.84
N LEU A 249 -14.05 12.60 40.16
CA LEU A 249 -13.41 11.52 39.43
C LEU A 249 -12.43 12.11 38.39
N PRO A 250 -11.20 11.58 38.29
CA PRO A 250 -10.20 12.04 37.34
C PRO A 250 -10.72 11.86 35.91
N SER A 251 -10.49 12.87 35.07
CA SER A 251 -10.97 12.89 33.69
C SER A 251 -10.44 11.68 32.92
N PRO A 252 -11.32 10.81 32.38
CA PRO A 252 -10.88 9.64 31.64
C PRO A 252 -10.07 10.08 30.42
N SER A 253 -8.91 9.45 30.22
CA SER A 253 -7.93 9.80 29.19
C SER A 253 -8.05 8.88 27.97
N VAL A 254 -7.91 9.48 26.80
CA VAL A 254 -7.87 8.74 25.53
C VAL A 254 -6.55 7.98 25.46
N GLY A 255 -6.62 6.67 25.25
CA GLY A 255 -5.45 5.84 25.05
C GLY A 255 -4.87 6.00 23.64
N ALA A 256 -3.55 5.85 23.52
CA ALA A 256 -2.84 5.95 22.25
C ALA A 256 -3.40 5.01 21.16
N GLY A 257 -3.97 3.87 21.55
CA GLY A 257 -4.58 2.92 20.64
C GLY A 257 -5.76 3.49 19.86
N ALA A 258 -6.61 4.33 20.47
CA ALA A 258 -7.76 4.94 19.78
C ALA A 258 -7.31 5.96 18.73
N VAL A 259 -6.30 6.76 19.04
CA VAL A 259 -5.73 7.75 18.10
C VAL A 259 -5.02 7.05 16.94
N LEU A 260 -4.20 6.03 17.24
CA LEU A 260 -3.54 5.24 16.21
C LEU A 260 -4.56 4.49 15.34
N GLY A 261 -5.59 3.88 15.95
CA GLY A 261 -6.68 3.23 15.23
C GLY A 261 -7.40 4.19 14.28
N LEU A 262 -7.67 5.43 14.72
CA LEU A 262 -8.24 6.46 13.87
C LEU A 262 -7.36 6.78 12.66
N ILE A 263 -6.07 7.07 12.90
CA ILE A 263 -5.11 7.44 11.84
C ILE A 263 -4.96 6.28 10.85
N VAL A 264 -4.73 5.07 11.33
CA VAL A 264 -4.58 3.88 10.51
C VAL A 264 -5.87 3.57 9.75
N GLY A 265 -7.03 3.73 10.38
CA GLY A 265 -8.33 3.57 9.74
C GLY A 265 -8.52 4.53 8.56
N VAL A 266 -8.22 5.82 8.77
CA VAL A 266 -8.35 6.85 7.72
C VAL A 266 -7.39 6.58 6.56
N LEU A 267 -6.14 6.21 6.84
CA LEU A 267 -5.16 5.86 5.80
C LEU A 267 -5.59 4.61 5.03
N THR A 268 -6.06 3.58 5.74
CA THR A 268 -6.55 2.34 5.13
C THR A 268 -7.77 2.59 4.26
N LEU A 269 -8.72 3.40 4.73
CA LEU A 269 -9.89 3.82 3.97
C LEU A 269 -9.48 4.59 2.71
N ALA A 270 -8.58 5.56 2.84
CA ALA A 270 -8.12 6.37 1.72
C ALA A 270 -7.45 5.51 0.64
N VAL A 271 -6.56 4.58 1.03
CA VAL A 271 -5.93 3.63 0.10
C VAL A 271 -6.97 2.74 -0.57
N GLY A 272 -7.87 2.13 0.20
CA GLY A 272 -8.92 1.25 -0.34
C GLY A 272 -9.83 1.98 -1.34
N VAL A 273 -10.32 3.16 -1.00
CA VAL A 273 -11.16 3.98 -1.88
C VAL A 273 -10.42 4.39 -3.15
N LEU A 274 -9.16 4.81 -3.03
CA LEU A 274 -8.36 5.22 -4.18
C LEU A 274 -8.17 4.07 -5.18
N VAL A 275 -7.90 2.87 -4.68
CA VAL A 275 -7.77 1.66 -5.51
C VAL A 275 -9.09 1.31 -6.19
N VAL A 276 -10.22 1.40 -5.48
CA VAL A 276 -11.56 1.16 -6.06
C VAL A 276 -11.85 2.17 -7.17
N LEU A 277 -11.57 3.46 -6.96
CA LEU A 277 -11.81 4.52 -7.96
C LEU A 277 -10.90 4.39 -9.19
N ARG A 278 -9.68 3.90 -9.02
CA ARG A 278 -8.71 3.62 -10.10
C ARG A 278 -9.16 2.52 -11.03
N LEU A 279 -9.78 1.50 -10.50
CA LEU A 279 -10.20 0.32 -11.25
C LEU A 279 -11.52 0.61 -11.98
N GLN A 280 -11.55 1.65 -12.83
CA GLN A 280 -12.71 2.01 -13.65
C GLN A 280 -13.07 0.86 -14.61
N GLY A 281 -14.06 0.08 -14.23
CA GLY A 281 -14.73 -0.95 -15.02
C GLY A 281 -15.84 -1.58 -14.19
N SER A 282 -16.81 -2.22 -14.85
CA SER A 282 -18.00 -2.77 -14.18
C SER A 282 -17.65 -3.57 -12.92
N LEU A 283 -18.21 -3.18 -11.78
CA LEU A 283 -18.00 -3.85 -10.48
C LEU A 283 -18.54 -5.30 -10.47
N LEU A 284 -19.39 -5.64 -11.45
CA LEU A 284 -19.94 -6.97 -11.59
C LEU A 284 -19.03 -7.83 -12.46
N PRO A 285 -18.67 -9.06 -12.01
CA PRO A 285 -17.96 -10.00 -12.86
C PRO A 285 -18.78 -10.24 -14.13
N GLN A 286 -18.18 -10.01 -15.31
CA GLN A 286 -18.86 -10.15 -16.60
C GLN A 286 -19.43 -11.56 -16.84
N ALA A 287 -19.00 -12.54 -16.04
CA ALA A 287 -19.56 -13.89 -16.01
C ALA A 287 -21.09 -13.92 -15.75
N TRP A 288 -21.65 -12.92 -15.06
CA TRP A 288 -23.10 -12.86 -14.78
C TRP A 288 -23.93 -12.18 -15.88
N THR A 289 -23.31 -11.36 -16.75
CA THR A 289 -24.04 -10.64 -17.81
C THR A 289 -24.09 -11.39 -19.14
N SER A 290 -23.18 -12.34 -19.37
CA SER A 290 -23.10 -13.09 -20.63
C SER A 290 -24.16 -14.19 -20.78
N GLY A 291 -24.90 -14.53 -19.72
CA GLY A 291 -25.89 -15.61 -19.74
C GLY A 291 -27.25 -15.28 -20.38
N LYS A 292 -27.53 -14.01 -20.75
CA LYS A 292 -28.88 -13.61 -21.20
C LYS A 292 -28.95 -12.98 -22.59
N ALA A 293 -27.82 -12.77 -23.28
CA ALA A 293 -27.81 -12.17 -24.62
C ALA A 293 -27.72 -13.18 -25.78
N ALA A 294 -27.49 -14.48 -25.51
CA ALA A 294 -27.28 -15.49 -26.55
C ALA A 294 -28.56 -16.19 -27.07
N SER A 295 -29.77 -15.84 -26.62
CA SER A 295 -31.02 -16.48 -27.11
C SER A 295 -31.76 -15.69 -28.20
N GLY A 296 -31.10 -14.74 -28.87
CA GLY A 296 -31.74 -13.83 -29.83
C GLY A 296 -31.02 -13.66 -31.18
N SER A 297 -30.00 -14.46 -31.50
CA SER A 297 -29.46 -14.47 -32.87
C SER A 297 -30.38 -15.33 -33.72
N ALA A 298 -31.24 -14.67 -34.49
CA ALA A 298 -31.93 -15.25 -35.63
C ALA A 298 -30.93 -16.05 -36.48
N ALA A 299 -31.29 -17.28 -36.80
CA ALA A 299 -30.54 -18.13 -37.71
C ALA A 299 -30.33 -17.42 -39.06
N PRO A 300 -29.13 -17.51 -39.67
CA PRO A 300 -28.96 -17.11 -41.05
C PRO A 300 -29.85 -18.02 -41.91
N VAL A 301 -30.78 -17.41 -42.64
CA VAL A 301 -31.59 -18.07 -43.67
C VAL A 301 -30.63 -18.68 -44.69
N PRO A 302 -30.69 -19.99 -44.97
CA PRO A 302 -29.87 -20.61 -46.00
C PRO A 302 -30.36 -20.12 -47.37
N GLN A 303 -29.49 -19.42 -48.10
CA GLN A 303 -29.72 -19.12 -49.51
C GLN A 303 -29.47 -20.39 -50.32
N ASP A 304 -30.51 -20.81 -51.04
CA ASP A 304 -30.52 -21.88 -52.02
C ASP A 304 -29.36 -21.76 -53.02
N ALA A 305 -28.40 -22.67 -52.93
CA ALA A 305 -27.48 -22.99 -54.02
C ALA A 305 -28.12 -24.12 -54.83
N ALA A 306 -28.84 -23.72 -55.88
CA ALA A 306 -29.32 -24.63 -56.90
C ALA A 306 -28.14 -25.12 -57.77
N SER A 307 -28.09 -26.44 -57.93
CA SER A 307 -27.64 -27.19 -59.11
C SER A 307 -26.24 -26.88 -59.66
N ASP A 308 -25.29 -27.78 -59.40
CA ASP A 308 -24.83 -28.58 -60.52
C ASP A 308 -24.38 -29.98 -60.12
N THR A 309 -24.70 -30.90 -61.01
CA THR A 309 -24.78 -32.35 -60.84
C THR A 309 -23.58 -33.02 -61.51
N GLN A 310 -23.34 -34.30 -61.17
CA GLN A 310 -22.56 -35.30 -61.93
C GLN A 310 -21.03 -35.17 -61.80
N ASP A 311 -20.24 -36.22 -61.57
CA ASP A 311 -20.43 -37.67 -61.73
C ASP A 311 -19.47 -38.45 -60.79
N ALA A 312 -19.85 -39.70 -60.54
CA ALA A 312 -19.30 -40.73 -59.65
C ALA A 312 -17.91 -41.30 -60.08
N PRO A 313 -17.39 -42.47 -59.61
CA PRO A 313 -17.83 -43.41 -58.54
C PRO A 313 -16.70 -44.04 -57.67
N SER A 314 -17.14 -44.78 -56.64
CA SER A 314 -16.56 -46.05 -56.09
C SER A 314 -15.12 -46.07 -55.53
N ASP A 315 -14.96 -46.38 -54.24
CA ASP A 315 -14.82 -47.79 -53.79
C ASP A 315 -15.01 -47.91 -52.25
N PRO A 316 -15.52 -49.05 -51.74
CA PRO A 316 -15.94 -49.28 -50.36
C PRO A 316 -14.89 -50.08 -49.56
N SER A 317 -15.29 -50.57 -48.38
CA SER A 317 -14.52 -51.31 -47.34
C SER A 317 -13.99 -50.35 -46.28
N ASP A 318 -14.27 -50.47 -44.99
CA ASP A 318 -14.53 -51.67 -44.20
C ASP A 318 -15.26 -51.26 -42.89
N PRO A 319 -16.15 -52.11 -42.32
CA PRO A 319 -16.95 -51.82 -41.15
C PRO A 319 -16.33 -52.36 -39.86
N SER A 320 -17.01 -52.10 -38.75
CA SER A 320 -16.89 -52.77 -37.43
C SER A 320 -15.88 -52.12 -36.47
N ASP A 321 -16.39 -51.43 -35.45
CA ASP A 321 -16.35 -52.01 -34.09
C ASP A 321 -17.30 -51.27 -33.13
N PRO A 322 -18.39 -51.92 -32.67
CA PRO A 322 -19.22 -51.46 -31.57
C PRO A 322 -19.06 -52.39 -30.37
N SER A 323 -18.39 -51.97 -29.29
CA SER A 323 -18.49 -52.59 -27.95
C SER A 323 -17.73 -51.73 -26.93
N ASP A 324 -18.40 -51.19 -25.93
CA ASP A 324 -18.45 -51.81 -24.59
C ASP A 324 -18.89 -50.80 -23.51
N PRO A 325 -20.03 -51.05 -22.83
CA PRO A 325 -20.46 -50.38 -21.61
C PRO A 325 -20.07 -51.20 -20.36
N SER A 326 -19.49 -50.56 -19.34
CA SER A 326 -19.45 -51.11 -17.98
C SER A 326 -19.17 -49.96 -17.00
N ASP A 327 -20.14 -49.61 -16.16
CA ASP A 327 -20.39 -50.20 -14.84
C ASP A 327 -19.26 -49.92 -13.84
N GLY A 328 -19.59 -49.13 -12.83
CA GLY A 328 -18.67 -48.74 -11.76
C GLY A 328 -19.37 -47.98 -10.65
N ASP A 329 -20.31 -48.67 -10.00
CA ASP A 329 -20.78 -48.36 -8.64
C ASP A 329 -19.61 -48.01 -7.71
N ASN A 330 -19.76 -46.94 -6.92
CA ASN A 330 -19.21 -46.96 -5.56
C ASN A 330 -20.08 -46.14 -4.59
N PRO A 331 -20.98 -46.80 -3.83
CA PRO A 331 -21.59 -46.24 -2.63
C PRO A 331 -20.61 -46.37 -1.44
N ASN A 332 -21.02 -45.93 -0.25
CA ASN A 332 -20.30 -46.08 1.03
C ASN A 332 -19.12 -45.10 1.19
N THR A 333 -18.80 -44.46 2.32
CA THR A 333 -19.18 -44.49 3.74
C THR A 333 -18.28 -43.37 4.33
N GLN A 334 -18.65 -42.49 5.26
CA GLN A 334 -18.72 -42.75 6.71
C GLN A 334 -18.82 -41.36 7.40
N ARG A 335 -19.88 -41.17 8.20
CA ARG A 335 -19.79 -40.47 9.50
C ARG A 335 -18.84 -41.30 10.40
N PRO A 336 -18.08 -40.73 11.37
CA PRO A 336 -18.69 -40.43 12.67
C PRO A 336 -18.05 -39.31 13.52
N ASN A 337 -18.75 -39.00 14.63
CA ASN A 337 -18.31 -38.48 15.94
C ASN A 337 -17.80 -37.02 16.01
N ALA A 338 -18.36 -36.09 16.80
CA ALA A 338 -18.92 -36.13 18.17
C ALA A 338 -17.93 -36.60 19.23
N GLU A 339 -17.29 -35.62 19.90
CA GLU A 339 -16.55 -35.62 21.19
C GLU A 339 -15.81 -34.26 21.20
N GLN A 340 -15.80 -33.38 22.21
CA GLN A 340 -16.28 -33.29 23.60
C GLN A 340 -16.57 -31.81 23.88
#